data_AF-A0A846DNI9-F1
#
_entry.id   AF-A0A846DNI9-F1
#
_cell.length_a   1.000
_cell.length_b   1.000
_cell.length_c   1.000
_cell.angle_alpha   90.00
_cell.angle_beta   90.00
_cell.angle_gamma   90.00
#
_symmetry.space_group_name_H-M   'P 1'
#
loop_
_entity.id
_entity.type
_entity.pdbx_description
1 polymer ?
#
loop_
_entity_poly.entity_id
_entity_poly.type
_entity_poly.pdbx_seq_one_letter_code
_entity_poly.pdbx_strand_id
1 'polypeptide(L)'
;RNKYLATLILTIVICIQLIDISPLIEAKRTLNSASINTEIISEQWRELNIKHSKLYILPAHQCKEEKPTESFQEFAKLAASQNLKLNSMYVARIGKKSFETHCEDIPNKVKTGILEKDTAYVFSQKLFNEVSANNNIITHTCSTIDNFILCQTNQ
;
A
#
# COMPACT_ATOMS: atom_id res chain seq x y z
N ARG A 1 11.75 40.64 36.07
CA ARG A 1 12.86 39.75 36.46
C ARG A 1 12.70 38.31 35.93
N ASN A 2 11.49 37.82 35.60
CA ASN A 2 11.26 36.42 35.15
C ASN A 2 11.37 36.18 33.65
N LYS A 3 11.58 37.22 32.82
CA LYS A 3 11.63 37.09 31.35
C LYS A 3 12.83 36.24 30.91
N TYR A 4 14.01 36.46 31.48
CA TYR A 4 15.23 35.70 31.14
C TYR A 4 15.14 34.22 31.55
N LEU A 5 14.51 33.93 32.69
CA LEU A 5 14.27 32.55 33.12
C LEU A 5 13.30 31.83 32.18
N ALA A 6 12.21 32.50 31.80
CA ALA A 6 11.23 31.95 30.85
C ALA A 6 11.86 31.70 29.47
N THR A 7 12.70 32.63 28.98
CA THR A 7 13.44 32.45 27.73
C THR A 7 14.40 31.25 27.82
N LEU A 8 15.14 31.11 28.92
CA LEU A 8 16.07 30.00 29.11
C LEU A 8 15.35 28.64 29.14
N ILE A 9 14.23 28.56 29.86
CA ILE A 9 13.40 27.35 29.89
C ILE A 9 12.87 27.02 28.48
N LEU A 10 12.36 28.02 27.76
CA LEU A 10 11.82 27.82 26.41
C LEU A 10 12.92 27.32 25.44
N THR A 11 14.12 27.91 25.51
CA THR A 11 15.26 27.47 24.70
C THR A 11 15.61 26.02 24.99
N ILE A 12 15.66 25.62 26.27
CA ILE A 12 15.95 24.23 26.65
C ILE A 12 14.88 23.28 26.10
N VAL A 13 13.59 23.63 26.22
CA VAL A 13 12.49 22.80 25.70
C VAL A 13 12.60 22.63 24.19
N ILE A 14 12.90 23.70 23.44
CA ILE A 14 13.09 23.64 21.99
C ILE A 14 14.28 22.75 21.64
N CYS A 15 15.40 22.86 22.35
CA CYS A 15 16.56 22.00 22.12
C CYS A 15 16.24 20.51 22.35
N ILE A 16 15.49 20.20 23.42
CA ILE A 16 15.05 18.82 23.70
C ILE A 16 14.15 18.32 22.56
N GLN A 17 13.16 19.11 22.14
CA GLN A 17 12.28 18.73 21.02
C GLN A 17 13.05 18.50 19.71
N LEU A 18 14.09 19.29 19.43
CA LEU A 18 14.92 19.10 18.24
C LEU A 18 15.76 17.82 18.31
N ILE A 19 16.28 17.47 19.49
CA ILE A 19 17.00 16.21 19.71
C ILE A 19 16.05 15.03 19.53
N ASP A 20 14.85 15.08 20.11
CA ASP A 20 13.85 14.02 20.01
C ASP A 20 13.36 13.80 18.57
N ILE A 21 13.29 14.86 17.76
CA ILE A 21 12.88 14.79 16.34
C ILE A 21 14.06 14.43 15.42
N SER A 22 15.31 14.52 15.88
CA SER A 22 16.49 14.25 15.05
C SER A 22 16.50 12.87 14.35
N PRO A 23 16.08 11.76 14.99
CA PRO A 23 16.02 10.47 14.30
C PRO A 23 14.96 10.44 13.20
N LEU A 24 13.88 11.20 13.34
CA LEU A 24 12.83 11.31 12.33
C LEU A 24 13.30 12.14 11.13
N ILE A 25 14.07 13.20 11.37
CA ILE A 25 14.69 14.00 10.29
C ILE A 25 15.71 13.15 9.52
N GLU A 26 16.52 12.37 10.24
CA GLU A 26 17.49 11.47 9.63
C GLU A 26 16.80 10.35 8.84
N ALA A 27 15.77 9.72 9.41
CA ALA A 27 14.94 8.73 8.71
C ALA A 27 14.31 9.32 7.43
N LYS A 28 13.82 10.57 7.47
CA LYS A 28 13.30 11.22 6.26
C LYS A 28 14.38 11.45 5.21
N ARG A 29 15.59 11.85 5.64
CA ARG A 29 16.72 12.05 4.72
C ARG A 29 17.17 10.74 4.08
N THR A 30 17.25 9.66 4.86
CA THR A 30 17.61 8.33 4.35
C THR A 30 16.53 7.76 3.43
N LEU A 31 15.25 7.94 3.77
CA LEU A 31 14.12 7.57 2.91
C LEU A 31 14.10 8.37 1.60
N ASN A 32 14.41 9.66 1.62
CA ASN A 32 14.51 10.47 0.40
C ASN A 32 15.69 10.06 -0.49
N SER A 33 16.80 9.59 0.10
CA SER A 33 17.95 9.08 -0.67
C SER A 33 17.73 7.66 -1.19
N ALA A 34 16.87 6.88 -0.53
CA ALA A 34 16.39 5.59 -1.02
C ALA A 34 15.14 5.82 -1.86
N SER A 35 15.30 6.39 -3.07
CA SER A 35 14.16 6.44 -4.00
C SER A 35 13.81 5.01 -4.43
N ILE A 36 12.92 4.37 -3.71
CA ILE A 36 12.11 3.28 -4.26
C ILE A 36 11.14 4.00 -5.21
N ASN A 37 11.62 4.29 -6.42
CA ASN A 37 10.82 4.82 -7.52
C ASN A 37 9.82 3.73 -7.93
N THR A 38 8.68 3.69 -7.27
CA THR A 38 7.50 2.98 -7.76
C THR A 38 6.39 3.97 -8.06
N GLU A 39 6.74 5.11 -8.66
CA GLU A 39 5.73 6.09 -9.02
C GLU A 39 4.71 5.46 -9.99
N ILE A 40 3.46 5.42 -9.54
CA ILE A 40 2.28 5.04 -10.30
C ILE A 40 1.99 6.18 -11.30
N ILE A 41 2.65 6.15 -12.47
CA ILE A 41 2.64 7.23 -13.46
C ILE A 41 1.75 6.88 -14.66
N SER A 42 1.66 5.59 -14.99
CA SER A 42 1.01 5.12 -16.20
C SER A 42 -0.49 5.48 -16.25
N GLU A 43 -0.99 5.81 -17.45
CA GLU A 43 -2.37 6.28 -17.64
C GLU A 43 -3.43 5.24 -17.23
N GLN A 44 -3.09 3.95 -17.28
CA GLN A 44 -3.94 2.84 -16.88
C GLN A 44 -4.39 2.95 -15.41
N TRP A 45 -3.65 3.68 -14.58
CA TRP A 45 -4.03 3.94 -13.20
C TRP A 45 -5.03 5.09 -13.03
N ARG A 46 -5.12 6.05 -13.97
CA ARG A 46 -5.89 7.31 -13.79
C ARG A 46 -7.40 7.12 -13.67
N GLU A 47 -7.92 5.97 -14.12
CA GLU A 47 -9.36 5.74 -14.30
C GLU A 47 -9.82 4.37 -13.79
N LEU A 48 -9.15 3.82 -12.77
CA LEU A 48 -9.56 2.53 -12.18
C LEU A 48 -10.99 2.58 -11.63
N ASN A 49 -11.41 3.72 -11.07
CA ASN A 49 -12.76 3.89 -10.55
C ASN A 49 -13.89 3.86 -11.58
N ILE A 50 -13.58 3.98 -12.87
CA ILE A 50 -14.62 3.89 -13.91
C ILE A 50 -15.19 2.47 -13.96
N LYS A 51 -14.34 1.46 -13.76
CA LYS A 51 -14.71 0.04 -13.89
C LYS A 51 -14.71 -0.71 -12.57
N HIS A 52 -13.99 -0.22 -11.57
CA HIS A 52 -13.77 -0.94 -10.33
C HIS A 52 -14.15 -0.06 -9.14
N SER A 53 -14.79 -0.68 -8.13
CA SER A 53 -15.06 -0.02 -6.85
C SER A 53 -14.01 -0.33 -5.79
N LYS A 54 -13.14 -1.32 -6.07
CA LYS A 54 -12.12 -1.82 -5.15
C LYS A 54 -10.77 -1.93 -5.84
N LEU A 55 -9.72 -1.69 -5.07
CA LEU A 55 -8.33 -1.96 -5.40
C LEU A 55 -7.77 -2.88 -4.33
N TYR A 56 -7.46 -4.13 -4.69
CA TYR A 56 -6.90 -5.11 -3.77
C TYR A 56 -5.41 -5.31 -4.05
N ILE A 57 -4.59 -5.10 -3.03
CA ILE A 57 -3.16 -5.38 -3.06
C ILE A 57 -2.96 -6.75 -2.41
N LEU A 58 -2.31 -7.66 -3.12
CA LEU A 58 -2.10 -9.03 -2.66
C LEU A 58 -0.61 -9.42 -2.76
N PRO A 59 0.04 -9.79 -1.66
CA PRO A 59 -0.50 -9.81 -0.29
C PRO A 59 -0.73 -8.37 0.23
N ALA A 60 -1.68 -8.23 1.15
CA ALA A 60 -1.96 -6.94 1.76
C ALA A 60 -0.82 -6.53 2.72
N HIS A 61 -0.60 -5.22 2.89
CA HIS A 61 0.55 -4.68 3.65
C HIS A 61 0.64 -5.25 5.07
N GLN A 62 -0.48 -5.35 5.78
CA GLN A 62 -0.53 -5.87 7.14
C GLN A 62 -0.13 -7.36 7.27
N CYS A 63 -0.06 -8.11 6.17
CA CYS A 63 0.22 -9.55 6.18
C CYS A 63 1.73 -9.88 6.27
N LYS A 64 2.60 -8.85 6.32
CA LYS A 64 4.07 -9.00 6.46
C LYS A 64 4.73 -9.89 5.40
N GLU A 65 4.14 -9.95 4.21
CA GLU A 65 4.69 -10.67 3.06
C GLU A 65 5.41 -9.70 2.09
N GLU A 66 6.20 -10.26 1.15
CA GLU A 66 6.98 -9.52 0.15
C GLU A 66 6.14 -8.54 -0.70
N LYS A 67 6.82 -7.62 -1.40
CA LYS A 67 6.29 -6.65 -2.39
C LYS A 67 5.01 -7.14 -3.08
N PRO A 68 3.93 -6.33 -3.19
CA PRO A 68 3.97 -4.87 -3.37
C PRO A 68 3.80 -4.08 -2.07
N THR A 69 3.95 -4.73 -0.92
CA THR A 69 3.73 -4.17 0.42
C THR A 69 4.55 -2.90 0.70
N GLU A 70 5.73 -2.72 0.10
CA GLU A 70 6.57 -1.51 0.23
C GLU A 70 5.94 -0.26 -0.41
N SER A 71 5.16 -0.43 -1.49
CA SER A 71 4.51 0.67 -2.23
C SER A 71 3.08 0.94 -1.78
N PHE A 72 2.67 0.39 -0.64
CA PHE A 72 1.31 0.52 -0.10
C PHE A 72 0.84 1.99 -0.04
N GLN A 73 1.73 2.92 0.31
CA GLN A 73 1.39 4.34 0.44
C GLN A 73 0.92 4.95 -0.89
N GLU A 74 1.48 4.52 -2.02
CA GLU A 74 1.12 5.02 -3.34
C GLU A 74 -0.26 4.51 -3.74
N PHE A 75 -0.51 3.21 -3.53
CA PHE A 75 -1.83 2.63 -3.74
C PHE A 75 -2.89 3.20 -2.80
N ALA A 76 -2.53 3.54 -1.56
CA ALA A 76 -3.44 4.22 -0.63
C ALA A 76 -3.81 5.62 -1.13
N LYS A 77 -2.85 6.39 -1.64
CA LYS A 77 -3.11 7.69 -2.28
C LYS A 77 -3.99 7.56 -3.52
N LEU A 78 -3.70 6.57 -4.38
CA LEU A 78 -4.47 6.28 -5.58
C LEU A 78 -5.92 5.90 -5.24
N ALA A 79 -6.09 4.98 -4.29
CA ALA A 79 -7.41 4.54 -3.85
C ALA A 79 -8.21 5.70 -3.25
N ALA A 80 -7.57 6.56 -2.45
CA ALA A 80 -8.21 7.74 -1.88
C ALA A 80 -8.62 8.76 -2.94
N SER A 81 -7.75 9.04 -3.93
CA SER A 81 -8.05 10.03 -4.98
C SER A 81 -9.18 9.58 -5.91
N GLN A 82 -9.39 8.26 -6.03
CA GLN A 82 -10.40 7.66 -6.91
C GLN A 82 -11.59 7.05 -6.17
N ASN A 83 -11.68 7.23 -4.85
CA ASN A 83 -12.74 6.68 -4.00
C ASN A 83 -12.89 5.13 -4.10
N LEU A 84 -11.75 4.43 -4.20
CA LEU A 84 -11.69 2.97 -4.24
C LEU A 84 -11.57 2.40 -2.82
N LYS A 85 -12.23 1.26 -2.58
CA LYS A 85 -12.02 0.48 -1.34
C LYS A 85 -10.69 -0.27 -1.42
N LEU A 86 -9.92 -0.25 -0.33
CA LEU A 86 -8.60 -0.86 -0.23
C LEU A 86 -8.59 -1.95 0.85
N ASN A 87 -8.00 -3.12 0.56
CA ASN A 87 -7.83 -4.23 1.52
C ASN A 87 -6.55 -4.11 2.37
N SER A 88 -5.72 -3.13 2.06
CA SER A 88 -4.40 -2.93 2.66
C SER A 88 -4.42 -1.72 3.58
N MET A 89 -3.73 -1.80 4.72
CA MET A 89 -3.72 -0.74 5.72
C MET A 89 -2.45 -0.73 6.57
N TYR A 90 -2.11 0.46 7.09
CA TYR A 90 -1.05 0.64 8.09
C TYR A 90 -1.69 0.96 9.45
N VAL A 91 -1.88 -0.06 10.29
CA VAL A 91 -2.53 0.09 11.60
C VAL A 91 -1.77 -0.66 12.69
N ALA A 92 -1.73 -0.08 13.89
CA ALA A 92 -1.12 -0.71 15.06
C ALA A 92 -1.99 -1.86 15.64
N ARG A 93 -3.29 -1.83 15.37
CA ARG A 93 -4.25 -2.84 15.83
C ARG A 93 -5.21 -3.17 14.70
N ILE A 94 -5.36 -4.46 14.43
CA ILE A 94 -6.32 -5.02 13.49
C ILE A 94 -7.11 -6.10 14.20
N GLY A 95 -8.43 -6.15 13.97
CA GLY A 95 -9.25 -7.22 14.52
C GLY A 95 -8.87 -8.55 13.89
N LYS A 96 -8.80 -9.63 14.69
CA LYS A 96 -8.39 -10.97 14.25
C LYS A 96 -9.11 -11.41 12.96
N LYS A 97 -10.44 -11.28 12.93
CA LYS A 97 -11.25 -11.62 11.76
C LYS A 97 -10.87 -10.84 10.49
N SER A 98 -10.61 -9.53 10.61
CA SER A 98 -10.20 -8.72 9.46
C SER A 98 -8.81 -9.08 8.96
N PHE A 99 -7.92 -9.46 9.89
CA PHE A 99 -6.59 -9.95 9.53
C PHE A 99 -6.69 -11.27 8.77
N GLU A 100 -7.42 -12.25 9.28
CA GLU A 100 -7.65 -13.55 8.62
C GLU A 100 -8.26 -13.35 7.23
N THR A 101 -9.28 -12.50 7.10
CA THR A 101 -9.89 -12.24 5.79
C THR A 101 -8.92 -11.65 4.78
N HIS A 102 -8.07 -10.70 5.16
CA HIS A 102 -7.15 -10.05 4.22
C HIS A 102 -5.89 -10.88 3.93
N CYS A 103 -5.44 -11.69 4.88
CA CYS A 103 -4.18 -12.43 4.78
C CYS A 103 -4.37 -13.90 4.38
N GLU A 104 -5.56 -14.47 4.57
CA GLU A 104 -5.84 -15.88 4.26
C GLU A 104 -7.00 -16.00 3.27
N ASP A 105 -8.20 -15.52 3.62
CA ASP A 105 -9.41 -15.78 2.82
C ASP A 105 -9.32 -15.22 1.40
N ILE A 106 -8.97 -13.93 1.27
CA ILE A 106 -8.87 -13.27 -0.03
C ILE A 106 -7.77 -13.90 -0.90
N PRO A 107 -6.50 -14.05 -0.43
CA PRO A 107 -5.47 -14.73 -1.20
C PRO A 107 -5.88 -16.14 -1.62
N ASN A 108 -6.47 -16.93 -0.72
CA ASN A 108 -6.89 -18.30 -1.03
C ASN A 108 -7.98 -18.33 -2.11
N LYS A 109 -8.99 -17.46 -2.02
CA LYS A 109 -10.05 -17.32 -3.04
C LYS A 109 -9.46 -16.93 -4.40
N VAL A 110 -8.46 -16.07 -4.42
CA VAL A 110 -7.81 -15.66 -5.66
C VAL A 110 -6.95 -16.78 -6.25
N LYS A 111 -6.29 -17.60 -5.42
CA LYS A 111 -5.57 -18.81 -5.88
C LYS A 111 -6.49 -19.83 -6.56
N THR A 112 -7.77 -19.89 -6.19
CA THR A 112 -8.76 -20.73 -6.90
C THR A 112 -9.23 -20.13 -8.23
N GLY A 113 -8.72 -18.97 -8.66
CA GLY A 113 -9.12 -18.30 -9.91
C GLY A 113 -10.36 -17.43 -9.83
N ILE A 114 -10.96 -17.31 -8.64
CA ILE A 114 -12.22 -16.58 -8.48
C ILE A 114 -11.90 -15.13 -8.10
N LEU A 115 -11.81 -14.27 -9.12
CA LEU A 115 -11.62 -12.84 -8.97
C LEU A 115 -12.96 -12.08 -9.06
N GLU A 116 -13.13 -11.05 -8.24
CA GLU A 116 -14.33 -10.21 -8.21
C GLU A 116 -14.34 -9.22 -9.36
N LYS A 117 -15.46 -9.16 -10.11
CA LYS A 117 -15.59 -8.33 -11.32
C LYS A 117 -15.49 -6.82 -11.07
N ASP A 118 -15.76 -6.37 -9.84
CA ASP A 118 -15.72 -4.94 -9.48
C ASP A 118 -14.39 -4.54 -8.83
N THR A 119 -13.36 -5.39 -8.92
CA THR A 119 -12.10 -5.25 -8.20
C THR A 119 -10.91 -5.28 -9.15
N ALA A 120 -10.06 -4.26 -9.06
CA ALA A 120 -8.73 -4.30 -9.63
C ALA A 120 -7.76 -4.95 -8.64
N TYR A 121 -6.86 -5.81 -9.12
CA TYR A 121 -5.92 -6.54 -8.28
C TYR A 121 -4.48 -6.17 -8.62
N VAL A 122 -3.67 -5.90 -7.61
CA VAL A 122 -2.23 -5.73 -7.72
C VAL A 122 -1.55 -6.90 -7.02
N PHE A 123 -0.78 -7.68 -7.77
CA PHE A 123 -0.15 -8.90 -7.27
C PHE A 123 1.34 -8.72 -7.00
N SER A 124 1.82 -9.42 -5.96
CA SER A 124 3.23 -9.81 -5.87
C SER A 124 3.58 -10.77 -7.00
N GLN A 125 4.83 -10.74 -7.45
CA GLN A 125 5.31 -11.68 -8.47
C GLN A 125 5.11 -13.13 -8.03
N LYS A 126 5.39 -13.44 -6.76
CA LYS A 126 5.24 -14.78 -6.19
C LYS A 126 3.79 -15.26 -6.28
N LEU A 127 2.85 -14.47 -5.77
CA LEU A 127 1.43 -14.84 -5.77
C LEU A 127 0.88 -14.90 -7.19
N PHE A 128 1.27 -13.98 -8.06
CA PHE A 128 0.86 -14.03 -9.47
C PHE A 128 1.32 -15.32 -10.14
N ASN A 129 2.55 -15.77 -9.91
CA ASN A 129 3.05 -17.02 -10.47
C ASN A 129 2.23 -18.23 -9.97
N GLU A 130 1.86 -18.26 -8.68
CA GLU A 130 1.00 -19.31 -8.12
C GLU A 130 -0.40 -19.34 -8.76
N VAL A 131 -0.99 -18.16 -9.02
CA VAL A 131 -2.34 -18.06 -9.59
C VAL A 131 -2.31 -18.35 -11.10
N SER A 132 -1.34 -17.81 -11.83
CA SER A 132 -1.22 -17.94 -13.29
C SER A 132 -0.81 -19.34 -13.74
N ALA A 133 0.02 -20.06 -12.97
CA ALA A 133 0.44 -21.42 -13.30
C ALA A 133 -0.73 -22.40 -13.46
N ASN A 134 -1.86 -22.12 -12.81
CA ASN A 134 -3.06 -22.95 -12.87
C ASN A 134 -4.02 -22.54 -13.99
N ASN A 135 -3.68 -21.58 -14.87
CA ASN A 135 -4.56 -21.01 -15.91
C ASN A 135 -5.92 -20.54 -15.39
N ASN A 136 -5.96 -20.13 -14.13
CA ASN A 136 -7.19 -19.92 -13.39
C ASN A 136 -7.80 -18.52 -13.59
N ILE A 137 -7.06 -17.58 -14.18
CA ILE A 137 -7.52 -16.20 -14.40
C ILE A 137 -8.14 -16.08 -15.79
N ILE A 138 -9.46 -16.30 -15.89
CA ILE A 138 -10.20 -16.22 -17.16
C ILE A 138 -10.91 -14.86 -17.30
N THR A 139 -11.36 -14.29 -16.18
CA THR A 139 -12.22 -13.10 -16.15
C THR A 139 -11.45 -11.78 -16.19
N HIS A 140 -10.14 -11.81 -15.98
CA HIS A 140 -9.30 -10.63 -15.88
C HIS A 140 -8.12 -10.72 -16.85
N THR A 141 -7.70 -9.57 -17.38
CA THR A 141 -6.45 -9.40 -18.10
C THR A 141 -5.43 -8.84 -17.13
N CYS A 142 -4.26 -9.47 -17.09
CA CYS A 142 -3.16 -9.06 -16.24
C CYS A 142 -2.01 -8.52 -17.09
N SER A 143 -1.47 -7.38 -16.69
CA SER A 143 -0.31 -6.76 -17.33
C SER A 143 0.63 -6.16 -16.29
N THR A 144 1.90 -6.07 -16.64
CA THR A 144 2.89 -5.38 -15.83
C THR A 144 2.90 -3.90 -16.19
N ILE A 145 2.57 -3.03 -15.23
CA ILE A 145 2.46 -1.58 -15.38
C ILE A 145 3.21 -0.93 -14.21
N ASP A 146 4.15 -0.02 -14.50
CA ASP A 146 4.99 0.64 -13.48
C ASP A 146 5.66 -0.35 -12.50
N ASN A 147 6.09 -1.51 -13.01
CA ASN A 147 6.66 -2.64 -12.25
C ASN A 147 5.67 -3.36 -11.32
N PHE A 148 4.37 -3.12 -11.46
CA PHE A 148 3.31 -3.82 -10.73
C PHE A 148 2.51 -4.71 -11.67
N ILE A 149 2.12 -5.89 -11.18
CA ILE A 149 1.22 -6.77 -11.92
C ILE A 149 -0.20 -6.36 -11.60
N LEU A 150 -0.83 -5.63 -12.53
CA LEU A 150 -2.20 -5.18 -12.44
C LEU A 150 -3.11 -6.12 -13.22
N CYS A 151 -4.11 -6.68 -12.55
CA CYS A 151 -5.18 -7.46 -13.17
C CYS A 151 -6.50 -6.70 -13.11
N GLN A 152 -7.14 -6.54 -14.26
CA GLN A 152 -8.41 -5.83 -14.42
C GLN A 152 -9.39 -6.70 -15.18
N THR A 153 -10.68 -6.56 -14.89
CA THR A 153 -11.72 -7.35 -15.55
C THR A 153 -11.75 -7.09 -17.05
N ASN A 154 -11.90 -8.14 -17.84
CA ASN A 154 -12.07 -8.03 -19.30
C ASN A 154 -13.34 -7.24 -19.60
N GLN A 155 -13.28 -6.33 -20.57
CA GLN A 155 -14.46 -5.57 -21.04
C GLN A 155 -15.59 -6.50 -21.49
#